data_AF-A0A2W0EKV9-F1
#
_entry.id   AF-A0A2W0EKV9-F1
#
_cell.length_a   1.000
_cell.length_b   1.000
_cell.length_c   1.000
_cell.angle_alpha   90.00
_cell.angle_beta   90.00
_cell.angle_gamma   90.00
#
_symmetry.space_group_name_H-M   'P 1'
#
loop_
_entity.id
_entity.type
_entity.pdbx_description
1 polymer ?
#
loop_
_entity_poly.entity_id
_entity_poly.type
_entity_poly.pdbx_seq_one_letter_code
_entity_poly.pdbx_strand_id
1 'polypeptide(L)' 'MAEIRLQNLAHSYTKTPAGPEDYAIREMDHIWEQGGAYALLGPSGCGKSTLLN' A
#
# COMPACT_ATOMS: atom_id res chain seq x y z
N MET A 1 -15.52 3.11 -17.41
CA MET A 1 -15.52 3.20 -15.94
C MET A 1 -14.05 3.27 -15.52
N ALA A 2 -13.68 4.20 -14.64
CA ALA A 2 -12.30 4.36 -14.21
C ALA A 2 -11.98 3.41 -13.05
N GLU A 3 -10.72 3.00 -12.94
CA GLU A 3 -10.23 2.16 -11.84
C GLU A 3 -8.79 2.55 -11.51
N ILE A 4 -8.37 2.34 -10.27
CA ILE A 4 -6.99 2.47 -9.82
C ILE A 4 -6.53 1.06 -9.43
N ARG A 5 -5.56 0.52 -10.16
CA ARG A 5 -4.97 -0.80 -9.89
C ARG A 5 -3.64 -0.63 -9.18
N LEU A 6 -3.56 -1.17 -7.97
CA LEU A 6 -2.30 -1.41 -7.27
C LEU A 6 -1.87 -2.83 -7.65
N GLN A 7 -0.75 -2.98 -8.35
CA GLN A 7 -0.26 -4.27 -8.83
C GLN A 7 1.15 -4.52 -8.33
N ASN A 8 1.36 -5.62 -7.60
CA ASN A 8 2.63 -5.94 -6.93
C ASN A 8 3.21 -4.73 -6.16
N LEU A 9 2.34 -3.93 -5.53
CA LEU A 9 2.75 -2.69 -4.87
C LEU A 9 3.44 -3.02 -3.55
N ALA A 10 4.71 -2.67 -3.43
CA ALA A 10 5.47 -2.75 -2.20
C ALA A 10 6.32 -1.48 -2.04
N HIS A 11 6.56 -1.06 -0.80
CA HIS A 11 7.39 0.09 -0.50
C HIS A 11 8.26 -0.14 0.72
N SER A 12 9.56 0.13 0.56
CA SER A 12 10.54 0.21 1.64
C SER A 12 11.27 1.55 1.55
N TYR A 13 11.58 2.12 2.71
CA TYR A 13 12.40 3.32 2.80
C TYR A 13 13.91 3.00 2.74
N THR A 14 14.29 1.74 2.90
CA THR A 14 15.68 1.28 2.71
C THR A 14 15.90 0.82 1.28
N LYS A 15 17.12 1.04 0.78
CA LYS A 15 17.52 0.58 -0.56
C LYS A 15 17.75 -0.93 -0.63
N THR A 16 18.00 -1.57 0.50
CA THR A 16 18.31 -3.00 0.60
C THR A 16 17.53 -3.59 1.78
N PRO A 17 16.21 -3.82 1.63
CA PRO A 17 15.43 -4.49 2.66
C PRO A 17 15.95 -5.92 2.85
N ALA A 18 16.15 -6.30 4.10
CA ALA A 18 16.63 -7.62 4.52
C ALA A 18 15.48 -8.53 4.98
N GLY A 19 14.33 -7.96 5.39
CA GLY A 19 13.19 -8.71 5.88
C GLY A 19 11.82 -8.02 5.71
N PRO A 20 10.71 -8.72 6.00
CA PRO A 20 9.34 -8.19 5.91
C PRO A 20 9.05 -6.96 6.78
N GLU A 21 9.86 -6.76 7.83
CA GLU A 21 9.83 -5.61 8.74
C GLU A 21 10.37 -4.33 8.12
N ASP A 22 11.19 -4.43 7.07
CA ASP A 22 11.76 -3.27 6.36
C ASP A 22 10.78 -2.64 5.37
N TYR A 23 9.64 -3.29 5.13
CA TYR A 23 8.60 -2.83 4.22
C TYR A 23 7.53 -2.05 4.98
N ALA A 24 7.38 -0.77 4.63
CA ALA A 24 6.27 0.05 5.08
C ALA A 24 4.95 -0.38 4.42
N ILE A 25 5.03 -0.85 3.17
CA ILE A 25 3.93 -1.47 2.44
C ILE A 25 4.45 -2.82 1.94
N ARG A 26 3.84 -3.90 2.44
CA ARG A 26 4.08 -5.25 1.91
C ARG A 26 3.38 -5.42 0.57
N GLU A 27 3.95 -6.28 -0.26
CA GLU A 27 3.42 -6.56 -1.60
C GLU A 27 1.92 -6.86 -1.55
N MET A 28 1.16 -6.12 -2.37
CA MET A 28 -0.28 -6.28 -2.48
C MET A 28 -0.79 -6.00 -3.89
N ASP A 29 -1.90 -6.65 -4.20
CA ASP A 29 -2.75 -6.35 -5.34
C ASP A 29 -4.10 -5.85 -4.85
N HIS A 30 -4.55 -4.71 -5.41
CA HIS A 30 -5.85 -4.14 -5.07
C HIS A 30 -6.42 -3.31 -6.21
N ILE A 31 -7.75 -3.22 -6.26
CA ILE A 31 -8.45 -2.40 -7.25
C ILE A 31 -9.40 -1.47 -6.49
N TRP A 32 -9.21 -0.17 -6.68
CA TRP A 32 -10.22 0.83 -6.33
C TRP A 32 -11.09 1.12 -7.55
N GLU A 33 -12.38 0.87 -7.39
CA GLU A 33 -13.39 1.07 -8.41
C GLU A 33 -13.96 2.49 -8.35
N GLN A 34 -14.36 3.01 -9.50
CA GLN A 34 -15.02 4.32 -9.58
C GLN A 34 -16.27 4.38 -8.69
N GLY A 35 -16.32 5.39 -7.82
CA GLY A 35 -17.44 5.63 -6.91
C GLY A 35 -17.37 4.85 -5.59
N GLY A 36 -16.32 4.05 -5.38
CA GLY A 36 -16.09 3.38 -4.09
C GLY A 36 -15.62 4.33 -2.99
N ALA A 37 -16.02 4.04 -1.75
CA ALA A 37 -15.52 4.70 -0.55
C ALA A 37 -14.68 3.70 0.24
N TYR A 38 -13.37 3.96 0.33
CA TYR A 38 -12.40 3.04 0.93
C TYR A 38 -11.84 3.62 2.22
N ALA A 39 -11.71 2.78 3.25
CA ALA A 39 -11.06 3.13 4.51
C ALA A 39 -9.75 2.36 4.65
N LEU A 40 -8.66 3.07 4.96
CA LEU A 40 -7.38 2.47 5.32
C LEU A 40 -7.34 2.28 6.84
N LEU A 41 -7.35 1.03 7.29
CA LEU A 41 -7.39 0.67 8.71
C LEU A 41 -6.10 -0.03 9.13
N GLY A 42 -5.66 0.24 10.35
CA GLY A 42 -4.48 -0.40 10.94
C GLY A 42 -3.78 0.47 11.98
N PRO A 43 -2.89 -0.11 12.80
CA PRO A 43 -2.17 0.61 13.85
C PRO A 43 -1.28 1.74 13.30
N SER A 44 -0.80 2.61 14.18
CA SER A 44 0.18 3.63 13.78
C SER A 44 1.42 2.98 13.15
N GLY A 45 1.96 3.57 12.08
CA GLY A 45 3.15 3.05 11.39
C GLY A 45 2.91 1.93 10.36
N CYS A 46 1.67 1.45 10.14
CA CYS A 46 1.40 0.36 9.21
C CYS A 46 1.36 0.74 7.70
N GLY A 47 1.90 1.91 7.31
CA GLY A 47 2.00 2.31 5.90
C GLY A 47 0.79 2.95 5.24
N LYS A 48 -0.28 3.30 5.98
CA LYS A 48 -1.51 3.91 5.40
C LYS A 48 -1.24 5.19 4.61
N SER A 49 -0.52 6.14 5.22
CA SER A 49 -0.17 7.40 4.55
C SER A 49 0.81 7.17 3.40
N THR A 50 1.69 6.18 3.52
CA THR A 50 2.61 5.79 2.44
C THR A 50 1.85 5.25 1.23
N LEU A 51 0.74 4.53 1.42
CA LEU A 51 -0.08 3.98 0.33
C LEU A 51 -0.78 5.07 -0.50
N LEU A 52 -1.05 6.23 0.11
CA LEU A 52 -1.77 7.34 -0.53
C LEU A 52 -0.85 8.36 -1.21
N ASN A 53 0.47 8.24 -1.06
CA ASN A 53 1.47 9.12 -1.70
C ASN A 53 2.08 8.42 -2.91
#